data_AF-A0A944BD94-F1
#
_entry.id   AF-A0A944BD94-F1
#
_cell.length_a   1.000
_cell.length_b   1.000
_cell.length_c   1.000
_cell.angle_alpha   90.00
_cell.angle_beta   90.00
_cell.angle_gamma   90.00
#
_symmetry.space_group_name_H-M   'P 1'
#
loop_
_entity.id
_entity.type
_entity.pdbx_description
1 polymer ?
#
loop_
_entity_poly.entity_id
_entity_poly.type
_entity_poly.pdbx_seq_one_letter_code
_entity_poly.pdbx_strand_id
1 'polypeptide(L)'
;MEELIKILKKFDTNRDCHKSDINKKWDEDAVAECFKPCAKEILCNGYFLVNGRYIIDLGCIELYYNEEGNGKDIIKDPIMYHTNDKKPYSTHYKEIGKYPYFKFGSFNLHQSGIDVTFENPDKEYRASFLIRSYRVIEKGDNETLENVEYKLNNLSEPKFDPHSTHIFDDMFPNGIIFGDNKDVKIEWKSYNKCDKNNIGLTKRINVKEYENDNGDYKTDCKGNFIKTDTEEERNWGFKINGIHEHK
;
A
#
# COMPACT_ATOMS: atom_id res chain seq x y z
N MET A 1 11.30 11.40 -0.39
CA MET A 1 10.43 10.59 0.50
C MET A 1 9.61 11.44 1.47
N GLU A 2 10.10 12.59 1.93
CA GLU A 2 9.41 13.44 2.90
C GLU A 2 7.98 13.83 2.51
N GLU A 3 7.73 14.19 1.24
CA GLU A 3 6.39 14.54 0.77
C GLU A 3 5.41 13.36 0.84
N LEU A 4 5.83 12.15 0.46
CA LEU A 4 4.99 10.95 0.61
C LEU A 4 4.66 10.68 2.09
N ILE A 5 5.64 10.86 2.99
CA ILE A 5 5.42 10.72 4.43
C ILE A 5 4.39 11.76 4.92
N LYS A 6 4.46 13.01 4.44
CA LYS A 6 3.45 14.04 4.77
C LYS A 6 2.05 13.65 4.27
N ILE A 7 1.96 13.08 3.06
CA ILE A 7 0.69 12.57 2.52
C ILE A 7 0.14 11.48 3.43
N LEU A 8 0.96 10.47 3.77
CA LEU A 8 0.55 9.35 4.61
C LEU A 8 0.15 9.74 6.03
N LYS A 9 0.79 10.76 6.61
CA LYS A 9 0.39 11.32 7.92
C LYS A 9 -1.01 11.92 7.94
N LYS A 10 -1.61 12.23 6.79
CA LYS A 10 -3.03 12.65 6.75
C LYS A 10 -3.96 11.54 7.23
N PHE A 11 -3.57 10.27 7.07
CA PHE A 11 -4.34 9.16 7.60
C PHE A 11 -4.46 9.20 9.13
N ASP A 12 -3.35 9.45 9.83
CA ASP A 12 -3.34 9.62 11.29
C ASP A 12 -4.32 10.71 11.73
N THR A 13 -4.21 11.90 11.11
CA THR A 13 -5.08 13.03 11.43
C THR A 13 -6.55 12.71 11.16
N ASN A 14 -6.85 12.10 10.00
CA ASN A 14 -8.23 11.75 9.63
C ASN A 14 -8.81 10.71 10.58
N ARG A 15 -8.01 9.70 10.96
CA ARG A 15 -8.39 8.66 11.92
C ARG A 15 -8.71 9.25 13.29
N ASP A 16 -7.87 10.14 13.80
CA ASP A 16 -8.10 10.79 15.10
C ASP A 16 -9.36 11.66 15.08
N CYS A 17 -9.54 12.45 14.01
CA CYS A 17 -10.75 13.24 13.81
C CYS A 17 -12.01 12.37 13.72
N HIS A 18 -11.93 11.19 13.09
CA HIS A 18 -13.06 10.27 13.00
C HIS A 18 -13.37 9.60 14.34
N LYS A 19 -12.34 9.08 15.03
CA LYS A 19 -12.50 8.40 16.33
C LYS A 19 -12.90 9.33 17.47
N SER A 20 -12.63 10.63 17.37
CA SER A 20 -13.06 11.62 18.37
C SER A 20 -14.52 12.06 18.22
N ASP A 21 -15.15 11.80 17.07
CA ASP A 21 -16.57 12.07 16.86
C ASP A 21 -17.42 10.89 17.37
N ILE A 22 -18.04 11.07 18.54
CA ILE A 22 -18.86 10.06 19.21
C ILE A 22 -20.06 9.57 18.37
N ASN A 23 -20.45 10.30 17.33
CA ASN A 23 -21.57 9.92 16.46
C ASN A 23 -21.12 9.07 15.28
N LYS A 24 -19.82 8.92 15.06
CA LYS A 24 -19.26 8.14 13.97
C LYS A 24 -18.84 6.78 14.47
N LYS A 25 -19.36 5.75 13.79
CA LYS A 25 -18.89 4.38 13.98
C LYS A 25 -17.49 4.23 13.39
N TRP A 26 -16.62 3.53 14.10
CA TRP A 26 -15.33 3.08 13.59
C TRP A 26 -15.49 1.68 12.99
N ASP A 27 -15.45 1.59 11.67
CA ASP A 27 -15.53 0.34 10.92
C ASP A 27 -14.69 0.40 9.63
N GLU A 28 -14.78 -0.64 8.82
CA GLU A 28 -13.92 -0.82 7.63
C GLU A 28 -14.13 0.29 6.59
N ASP A 29 -15.36 0.79 6.44
CA ASP A 29 -15.66 1.92 5.56
C ASP A 29 -15.05 3.23 6.09
N ALA A 30 -15.08 3.43 7.42
CA ALA A 30 -14.43 4.58 8.04
C ALA A 30 -12.90 4.58 7.80
N VAL A 31 -12.26 3.42 7.86
CA VAL A 31 -10.82 3.26 7.53
C VAL A 31 -10.56 3.68 6.08
N ALA A 32 -11.37 3.19 5.14
CA ALA A 32 -11.26 3.53 3.73
C ALA A 32 -11.40 5.05 3.50
N GLU A 33 -12.42 5.68 4.09
CA GLU A 33 -12.65 7.13 3.96
C GLU A 33 -11.52 7.96 4.60
N CYS A 34 -10.92 7.49 5.71
CA CYS A 34 -9.75 8.14 6.30
C CYS A 34 -8.52 8.09 5.38
N PHE A 35 -8.32 7.00 4.64
CA PHE A 35 -7.18 6.82 3.74
C PHE A 35 -7.37 7.44 2.35
N LYS A 36 -8.62 7.56 1.89
CA LYS A 36 -8.98 8.08 0.56
C LYS A 36 -8.30 9.40 0.17
N PRO A 37 -8.14 10.42 1.04
CA PRO A 37 -7.38 11.62 0.71
C PRO A 37 -5.90 11.33 0.41
N CYS A 38 -5.29 10.37 1.12
CA CYS A 38 -3.92 9.92 0.87
C CYS A 38 -3.84 9.24 -0.50
N ALA A 39 -4.73 8.27 -0.76
CA ALA A 39 -4.78 7.55 -2.03
C ALA A 39 -4.94 8.50 -3.23
N LYS A 40 -5.79 9.53 -3.10
CA LYS A 40 -5.97 10.57 -4.13
C LYS A 40 -4.68 11.32 -4.45
N GLU A 41 -3.89 11.66 -3.44
CA GLU A 41 -2.61 12.35 -3.64
C GLU A 41 -1.52 11.41 -4.15
N ILE A 42 -1.50 10.16 -3.69
CA ILE A 42 -0.55 9.16 -4.18
C ILE A 42 -0.79 8.88 -5.66
N LEU A 43 -2.04 8.64 -6.07
CA LEU A 43 -2.36 8.23 -7.45
C LEU A 43 -2.34 9.38 -8.46
N CYS A 44 -2.73 10.61 -8.06
CA CYS A 44 -2.78 11.74 -9.00
C CYS A 44 -1.64 12.74 -8.86
N ASN A 45 -0.91 12.78 -7.73
CA ASN A 45 0.02 13.86 -7.43
C ASN A 45 1.49 13.41 -7.25
N GLY A 46 1.87 12.23 -7.73
CA GLY A 46 3.28 11.86 -7.78
C GLY A 46 3.59 10.49 -8.36
N TYR A 47 4.88 10.16 -8.37
CA TYR A 47 5.43 8.90 -8.82
C TYR A 47 6.72 8.57 -8.05
N PHE A 48 7.17 7.31 -8.13
CA PHE A 48 8.51 6.96 -7.66
C PHE A 48 9.53 7.13 -8.79
N LEU A 49 10.63 7.83 -8.51
CA LEU A 49 11.80 7.92 -9.37
C LEU A 49 12.89 6.99 -8.82
N VAL A 50 13.24 5.98 -9.61
CA VAL A 50 14.25 4.97 -9.27
C VAL A 50 15.53 5.27 -10.02
N ASN A 51 16.63 5.42 -9.27
CA ASN A 51 17.97 5.70 -9.76
C ASN A 51 18.06 6.91 -10.72
N GLY A 52 17.14 7.87 -10.59
CA GLY A 52 17.06 9.03 -11.48
C GLY A 52 16.67 8.70 -12.92
N ARG A 53 16.27 7.46 -13.21
CA ARG A 53 16.08 6.92 -14.57
C ARG A 53 14.69 6.35 -14.79
N TYR A 54 14.18 5.52 -13.88
CA TYR A 54 12.89 4.86 -14.07
C TYR A 54 11.81 5.56 -13.28
N ILE A 55 10.73 5.94 -13.96
CA ILE A 55 9.54 6.51 -13.35
C ILE A 55 8.52 5.41 -13.19
N ILE A 56 8.15 5.12 -11.94
CA ILE A 56 7.09 4.18 -11.57
C ILE A 56 5.84 5.01 -11.24
N ASP A 57 4.95 5.12 -12.22
CA ASP A 57 3.69 5.86 -12.12
C ASP A 57 2.56 4.90 -11.72
N LEU A 58 1.84 5.21 -10.64
CA LEU A 58 0.89 4.29 -10.01
C LEU A 58 -0.50 4.39 -10.64
N GLY A 59 -1.16 3.25 -10.84
CA GLY A 59 -2.51 3.15 -11.39
C GLY A 59 -3.56 2.71 -10.37
N CYS A 60 -3.17 1.77 -9.51
CA CYS A 60 -4.02 1.19 -8.48
C CYS A 60 -3.19 0.85 -7.24
N ILE A 61 -3.77 1.07 -6.06
CA ILE A 61 -3.20 0.67 -4.77
C ILE A 61 -4.27 0.02 -3.89
N GLU A 62 -3.87 -0.87 -2.99
CA GLU A 62 -4.75 -1.52 -2.01
C GLU A 62 -4.28 -1.23 -0.59
N LEU A 63 -5.17 -0.74 0.26
CA LEU A 63 -4.93 -0.52 1.67
C LEU A 63 -4.95 -1.84 2.45
N TYR A 64 -4.00 -1.97 3.38
CA TYR A 64 -3.97 -2.97 4.44
C TYR A 64 -3.92 -2.25 5.78
N TYR A 65 -4.77 -2.66 6.72
CA TYR A 65 -4.92 -1.99 8.01
C TYR A 65 -5.29 -2.98 9.11
N ASN A 66 -4.50 -3.04 10.18
CA ASN A 66 -4.74 -3.93 11.32
C ASN A 66 -4.45 -3.23 12.65
N GLU A 67 -5.36 -3.30 13.61
CA GLU A 67 -5.13 -2.81 14.98
C GLU A 67 -4.55 -3.92 15.85
N GLU A 68 -3.52 -3.61 16.64
CA GLU A 68 -2.73 -4.56 17.45
C GLU A 68 -3.30 -4.78 18.87
N GLY A 69 -4.53 -4.32 19.11
CA GLY A 69 -5.25 -4.50 20.36
C GLY A 69 -6.11 -5.77 20.42
N ASN A 70 -6.88 -5.87 21.51
CA ASN A 70 -7.93 -6.86 21.72
C ASN A 70 -9.25 -6.14 22.02
N GLY A 71 -10.37 -6.60 21.47
CA GLY A 71 -11.68 -5.98 21.68
C GLY A 71 -12.63 -6.24 20.52
N LYS A 72 -13.92 -5.91 20.70
CA LYS A 72 -14.95 -6.07 19.66
C LYS A 72 -14.97 -4.94 18.63
N ASP A 73 -14.40 -3.78 19.00
CA ASP A 73 -14.43 -2.55 18.19
C ASP A 73 -13.11 -2.26 17.49
N ILE A 74 -12.20 -3.24 17.44
CA ILE A 74 -10.94 -3.14 16.71
C ILE A 74 -11.10 -3.69 15.30
N ILE A 75 -10.42 -3.06 14.35
CA ILE A 75 -10.42 -3.52 12.97
C ILE A 75 -9.20 -4.41 12.74
N LYS A 76 -9.46 -5.63 12.29
CA LYS A 76 -8.45 -6.65 12.02
C LYS A 76 -8.42 -6.99 10.54
N ASP A 77 -7.22 -7.20 10.02
CA ASP A 77 -7.00 -7.62 8.64
C ASP A 77 -6.12 -8.88 8.60
N PRO A 78 -6.75 -10.08 8.60
CA PRO A 78 -6.03 -11.35 8.69
C PRO A 78 -5.09 -11.62 7.51
N ILE A 79 -5.25 -10.93 6.37
CA ILE A 79 -4.31 -11.10 5.26
C ILE A 79 -3.02 -10.32 5.44
N MET A 80 -3.00 -9.24 6.22
CA MET A 80 -1.81 -8.42 6.44
C MET A 80 -0.66 -9.27 7.01
N TYR A 81 0.50 -9.26 6.36
CA TYR A 81 1.61 -10.17 6.70
C TYR A 81 2.30 -9.84 8.03
N HIS A 82 2.36 -8.56 8.36
CA HIS A 82 3.18 -8.03 9.43
C HIS A 82 2.30 -7.55 10.60
N THR A 83 1.73 -8.52 11.31
CA THR A 83 0.89 -8.29 12.49
C THR A 83 1.28 -9.23 13.62
N ASN A 84 0.98 -8.89 14.88
CA ASN A 84 1.24 -9.78 16.01
C ASN A 84 0.20 -10.89 16.14
N ASP A 85 -0.92 -10.80 15.41
CA ASP A 85 -1.93 -11.86 15.33
C ASP A 85 -1.41 -13.10 14.59
N LYS A 86 -0.33 -12.95 13.80
CA LYS A 86 0.33 -14.04 13.09
C LYS A 86 1.57 -14.49 13.84
N LYS A 87 1.69 -15.81 14.03
CA LYS A 87 2.95 -16.39 14.51
C LYS A 87 4.07 -16.05 13.52
N PRO A 88 5.17 -15.44 13.98
CA PRO A 88 6.27 -15.12 13.08
C PRO A 88 6.85 -16.38 12.44
N TYR A 89 7.30 -16.29 11.19
CA TYR A 89 7.95 -17.42 10.53
C TYR A 89 9.40 -17.60 11.00
N SER A 90 10.12 -16.49 11.19
CA SER A 90 11.52 -16.50 11.63
C SER A 90 11.65 -16.99 13.06
N THR A 91 12.70 -17.76 13.34
CA THR A 91 13.02 -18.23 14.70
C THR A 91 13.23 -17.08 15.67
N HIS A 92 13.91 -16.01 15.22
CA HIS A 92 14.16 -14.82 16.01
C HIS A 92 12.86 -14.13 16.48
N TYR A 93 11.93 -13.88 15.56
CA TYR A 93 10.67 -13.21 15.93
C TYR A 93 9.71 -14.14 16.67
N LYS A 94 9.82 -15.47 16.52
CA LYS A 94 9.10 -16.43 17.37
C LYS A 94 9.51 -16.29 18.83
N GLU A 95 10.79 -16.08 19.13
CA GLU A 95 11.28 -15.87 20.50
C GLU A 95 10.79 -14.54 21.08
N ILE A 96 10.75 -13.49 20.26
CA ILE A 96 10.26 -12.16 20.65
C ILE A 96 8.72 -12.14 20.79
N GLY A 97 8.03 -13.04 20.09
CA GLY A 97 6.57 -13.17 20.10
C GLY A 97 5.81 -12.09 19.33
N LYS A 98 6.52 -11.10 18.76
CA LYS A 98 5.94 -9.98 18.01
C LYS A 98 6.87 -9.45 16.94
N TYR A 99 6.31 -8.82 15.90
CA TYR A 99 7.09 -8.11 14.90
C TYR A 99 7.35 -6.66 15.34
N PRO A 100 8.54 -6.08 15.09
CA PRO A 100 8.77 -4.65 15.31
C PRO A 100 7.86 -3.83 14.39
N TYR A 101 7.60 -2.56 14.70
CA TYR A 101 6.92 -1.68 13.75
C TYR A 101 7.83 -1.32 12.59
N PHE A 102 7.30 -1.37 11.37
CA PHE A 102 8.02 -0.79 10.24
C PHE A 102 8.13 0.72 10.46
N LYS A 103 9.28 1.28 10.06
CA LYS A 103 9.45 2.72 10.08
C LYS A 103 8.47 3.35 9.09
N PHE A 104 7.81 4.43 9.50
CA PHE A 104 6.84 5.14 8.68
C PHE A 104 7.44 5.54 7.31
N GLY A 105 6.77 5.18 6.23
CA GLY A 105 7.19 5.39 4.84
C GLY A 105 8.19 4.36 4.29
N SER A 106 8.36 3.19 4.94
CA SER A 106 9.29 2.16 4.45
C SER A 106 8.65 1.25 3.42
N PHE A 107 9.46 0.66 2.54
CA PHE A 107 9.02 -0.41 1.66
C PHE A 107 9.05 -1.75 2.37
N ASN A 108 7.96 -2.51 2.30
CA ASN A 108 7.89 -3.90 2.73
C ASN A 108 7.75 -4.78 1.49
N LEU A 109 8.79 -5.56 1.18
CA LEU A 109 8.85 -6.44 0.03
C LEU A 109 8.36 -7.82 0.44
N HIS A 110 7.30 -8.31 -0.19
CA HIS A 110 6.72 -9.61 0.15
C HIS A 110 6.19 -10.34 -1.08
N GLN A 111 5.77 -11.60 -0.93
CA GLN A 111 5.36 -12.45 -2.06
C GLN A 111 4.23 -11.90 -2.94
N SER A 112 3.44 -10.94 -2.45
CA SER A 112 2.36 -10.30 -3.21
C SER A 112 2.77 -9.00 -3.92
N GLY A 113 4.01 -8.53 -3.78
CA GLY A 113 4.48 -7.26 -4.32
C GLY A 113 5.14 -6.35 -3.28
N ILE A 114 5.09 -5.04 -3.51
CA ILE A 114 5.72 -4.03 -2.65
C ILE A 114 4.66 -3.16 -1.96
N ASP A 115 4.74 -3.17 -0.63
CA ASP A 115 3.96 -2.31 0.25
C ASP A 115 4.74 -1.04 0.60
N VAL A 116 4.04 0.08 0.73
CA VAL A 116 4.54 1.28 1.42
C VAL A 116 3.86 1.38 2.78
N THR A 117 4.65 1.29 3.83
CA THR A 117 4.19 1.17 5.22
C THR A 117 4.00 2.55 5.87
N PHE A 118 3.05 2.64 6.78
CA PHE A 118 2.79 3.83 7.62
C PHE A 118 2.20 3.41 8.96
N GLU A 119 2.83 2.39 9.56
CA GLU A 119 2.46 1.85 10.86
C GLU A 119 2.72 2.86 11.99
N ASN A 120 1.86 2.84 13.01
CA ASN A 120 1.95 3.77 14.13
C ASN A 120 1.90 2.98 15.46
N PRO A 121 3.04 2.83 16.17
CA PRO A 121 3.07 2.11 17.44
C PRO A 121 2.32 2.83 18.55
N ASP A 122 2.33 4.17 18.58
CA ASP A 122 1.66 4.96 19.64
C ASP A 122 0.13 4.84 19.55
N LYS A 123 -0.40 4.58 18.35
CA LYS A 123 -1.82 4.37 18.07
C LYS A 123 -2.19 2.89 17.89
N GLU A 124 -1.22 2.00 18.11
CA GLU A 124 -1.35 0.55 18.05
C GLU A 124 -1.99 0.04 16.75
N TYR A 125 -1.63 0.61 15.59
CA TYR A 125 -2.09 0.10 14.30
C TYR A 125 -0.94 -0.12 13.31
N ARG A 126 -1.09 -1.18 12.50
CA ARG A 126 -0.28 -1.50 11.33
C ARG A 126 -1.03 -1.04 10.10
N ALA A 127 -0.34 -0.37 9.19
CA ALA A 127 -0.92 0.00 7.91
C ALA A 127 0.12 0.05 6.81
N SER A 128 -0.30 -0.34 5.61
CA SER A 128 0.46 -0.20 4.38
C SER A 128 -0.49 -0.03 3.20
N PHE A 129 0.04 0.41 2.06
CA PHE A 129 -0.64 0.21 0.79
C PHE A 129 0.23 -0.61 -0.15
N LEU A 130 -0.36 -1.63 -0.76
CA LEU A 130 0.25 -2.43 -1.81
C LEU A 130 0.13 -1.70 -3.15
N ILE A 131 1.22 -1.64 -3.90
CA ILE A 131 1.17 -1.16 -5.28
C ILE A 131 0.57 -2.25 -6.15
N ARG A 132 -0.68 -2.05 -6.61
CA ARG A 132 -1.40 -3.06 -7.38
C ARG A 132 -1.15 -3.00 -8.86
N SER A 133 -1.23 -1.80 -9.43
CA SER A 133 -0.89 -1.58 -10.82
C SER A 133 -0.07 -0.31 -11.00
N TYR A 134 0.81 -0.34 -11.97
CA TYR A 134 1.75 0.74 -12.24
C TYR A 134 2.15 0.71 -13.73
N ARG A 135 2.79 1.77 -14.19
CA ARG A 135 3.47 1.80 -15.48
C ARG A 135 4.88 2.35 -15.30
N VAL A 136 5.77 1.94 -16.19
CA VAL A 136 7.17 2.36 -16.16
C VAL A 136 7.46 3.23 -17.35
N ILE A 137 8.13 4.35 -17.11
CA ILE A 137 8.75 5.13 -18.17
C ILE A 137 10.23 5.29 -17.86
N GLU A 138 11.06 4.85 -18.79
CA GLU A 138 12.48 5.10 -18.76
C GLU A 138 12.77 6.50 -19.29
N LYS A 139 13.45 7.31 -18.47
CA LYS A 139 13.99 8.60 -18.84
C LYS A 139 15.27 8.40 -19.66
N GLY A 140 15.29 8.91 -20.88
CA GLY A 140 16.51 8.95 -21.68
C GLY A 140 17.61 9.80 -21.04
N ASP A 141 18.86 9.52 -21.39
CA ASP A 141 20.03 10.19 -20.80
C ASP A 141 19.97 11.72 -20.96
N ASN A 142 19.46 12.21 -22.10
CA ASN A 142 19.33 13.63 -22.42
C ASN A 142 17.96 14.24 -22.11
N GLU A 143 17.03 13.48 -21.53
CA GLU A 143 15.70 13.99 -21.20
C GLU A 143 15.72 14.69 -19.84
N THR A 144 14.90 15.74 -19.68
CA THR A 144 14.60 16.29 -18.35
C THR A 144 13.40 15.57 -17.73
N LEU A 145 13.20 15.69 -16.41
CA LEU A 145 11.99 15.15 -15.77
C LEU A 145 10.72 15.80 -16.35
N GLU A 146 10.76 17.11 -16.63
CA GLU A 146 9.64 17.84 -17.25
C GLU A 146 9.26 17.25 -18.61
N ASN A 147 10.23 16.85 -19.43
CA ASN A 147 9.96 16.19 -20.71
C ASN A 147 9.24 14.85 -20.53
N VAL A 148 9.65 14.04 -19.54
CA VAL A 148 9.02 12.74 -19.28
C VAL A 148 7.64 12.91 -18.66
N GLU A 149 7.46 13.89 -17.76
CA GLU A 149 6.18 14.29 -17.17
C GLU A 149 5.19 14.79 -18.22
N TYR A 150 5.66 15.53 -19.22
CA TYR A 150 4.85 15.90 -20.38
C TYR A 150 4.40 14.65 -21.15
N LYS A 151 5.29 13.69 -21.42
CA LYS A 151 4.92 12.43 -22.08
C LYS A 151 3.89 11.66 -21.26
N LEU A 152 4.09 11.53 -19.94
CA LEU A 152 3.16 10.84 -19.03
C LEU A 152 1.71 11.35 -19.16
N ASN A 153 1.53 12.67 -19.27
CA ASN A 153 0.22 13.34 -19.39
C ASN A 153 -0.37 13.27 -20.81
N ASN A 154 0.44 13.07 -21.83
CA ASN A 154 0.01 13.11 -23.24
C ASN A 154 -0.01 11.72 -23.91
N LEU A 155 0.11 10.65 -23.13
CA LEU A 155 -0.07 9.29 -23.63
C LEU A 155 -1.55 9.05 -23.97
N SER A 156 -1.83 8.75 -25.24
CA SER A 156 -3.20 8.51 -25.73
C SER A 156 -3.86 7.29 -25.07
N GLU A 157 -3.08 6.26 -24.74
CA GLU A 157 -3.54 5.05 -24.06
C GLU A 157 -2.52 4.65 -22.98
N PRO A 158 -2.65 5.17 -21.74
CA PRO A 158 -1.85 4.74 -20.62
C PRO A 158 -2.10 3.26 -20.33
N LYS A 159 -1.10 2.40 -20.53
CA LYS A 159 -1.17 0.98 -20.16
C LYS A 159 -0.48 0.77 -18.83
N PHE A 160 -1.21 0.15 -17.90
CA PHE A 160 -0.70 -0.21 -16.59
C PHE A 160 -0.56 -1.73 -16.49
N ASP A 161 0.55 -2.19 -15.93
CA ASP A 161 0.73 -3.59 -15.56
C ASP A 161 -0.07 -3.88 -14.28
N PRO A 162 -1.03 -4.81 -14.28
CA PRO A 162 -1.81 -5.16 -13.09
C PRO A 162 -1.09 -6.15 -12.15
N HIS A 163 0.10 -6.64 -12.50
CA HIS A 163 0.82 -7.64 -11.72
C HIS A 163 1.75 -6.96 -10.72
N SER A 164 1.28 -6.92 -9.48
CA SER A 164 1.97 -6.26 -8.35
C SER A 164 3.37 -6.82 -8.08
N THR A 165 3.68 -8.04 -8.52
CA THR A 165 4.99 -8.67 -8.35
C THR A 165 6.00 -8.27 -9.43
N HIS A 166 5.57 -7.81 -10.60
CA HIS A 166 6.51 -7.38 -11.66
C HIS A 166 7.32 -6.15 -11.21
N ILE A 167 6.79 -5.37 -10.27
CA ILE A 167 7.42 -4.14 -9.78
C ILE A 167 8.81 -4.37 -9.17
N PHE A 168 9.14 -5.60 -8.76
CA PHE A 168 10.47 -5.93 -8.28
C PHE A 168 11.53 -5.70 -9.37
N ASP A 169 11.25 -6.10 -10.60
CA ASP A 169 12.17 -5.95 -11.72
C ASP A 169 12.34 -4.46 -12.10
N ASP A 170 11.30 -3.66 -11.92
CA ASP A 170 11.30 -2.24 -12.30
C ASP A 170 11.86 -1.31 -11.21
N MET A 171 11.64 -1.64 -9.93
CA MET A 171 12.21 -0.88 -8.81
C MET A 171 13.64 -1.30 -8.48
N PHE A 172 14.04 -2.53 -8.83
CA PHE A 172 15.37 -3.07 -8.59
C PHE A 172 16.00 -3.67 -9.86
N PRO A 173 16.12 -2.89 -10.96
CA PRO A 173 16.51 -3.42 -12.28
C PRO A 173 17.93 -4.00 -12.33
N ASN A 174 18.80 -3.59 -11.40
CA ASN A 174 20.16 -4.13 -11.27
C ASN A 174 20.34 -4.94 -9.96
N GLY A 175 19.23 -5.34 -9.32
CA GLY A 175 19.23 -5.89 -7.98
C GLY A 175 19.75 -4.91 -6.92
N ILE A 176 20.21 -5.47 -5.79
CA ILE A 176 20.88 -4.73 -4.71
C ILE A 176 22.37 -5.06 -4.77
N ILE A 177 23.20 -4.09 -5.14
CA ILE A 177 24.64 -4.27 -5.31
C ILE A 177 25.36 -4.05 -3.97
N PHE A 178 26.10 -5.05 -3.49
CA PHE A 178 26.91 -4.94 -2.27
C PHE A 178 28.16 -4.07 -2.48
N GLY A 179 28.48 -3.19 -1.53
CA GLY A 179 29.83 -2.64 -1.35
C GLY A 179 30.19 -1.36 -2.13
N ASP A 180 29.38 -0.91 -3.09
CA ASP A 180 29.76 0.22 -3.97
C ASP A 180 29.14 1.58 -3.59
N ASN A 181 28.43 1.70 -2.46
CA ASN A 181 27.64 2.89 -2.07
C ASN A 181 26.65 3.37 -3.17
N LYS A 182 26.40 2.56 -4.20
CA LYS A 182 25.35 2.77 -5.20
C LYS A 182 24.08 2.08 -4.72
N ASP A 183 23.58 2.54 -3.58
CA ASP A 183 22.29 2.12 -3.08
C ASP A 183 21.22 2.41 -4.14
N VAL A 184 20.22 1.53 -4.24
CA VAL A 184 19.04 1.80 -5.07
C VAL A 184 18.38 3.06 -4.52
N LYS A 185 18.41 4.13 -5.32
CA LYS A 185 17.90 5.43 -4.91
C LYS A 185 16.45 5.53 -5.34
N ILE A 186 15.54 5.51 -4.37
CA ILE A 186 14.11 5.67 -4.61
C ILE A 186 13.66 7.01 -4.04
N GLU A 187 13.07 7.84 -4.89
CA GLU A 187 12.56 9.15 -4.52
C GLU A 187 11.08 9.27 -4.88
N TRP A 188 10.27 9.82 -3.98
CA TRP A 188 8.94 10.33 -4.35
C TRP A 188 9.08 11.70 -5.02
N LYS A 189 8.51 11.87 -6.22
CA LYS A 189 8.43 13.16 -6.92
C LYS A 189 6.97 13.59 -7.02
N SER A 190 6.72 14.85 -6.68
CA SER A 190 5.39 15.46 -6.83
C SER A 190 5.14 15.82 -8.28
N TYR A 191 3.98 15.43 -8.81
CA TYR A 191 3.63 15.60 -10.22
C TYR A 191 2.12 15.54 -10.39
N ASN A 192 1.50 16.52 -11.07
CA ASN A 192 0.06 16.51 -11.31
C ASN A 192 -0.28 15.71 -12.58
N LYS A 193 -0.82 14.50 -12.36
CA LYS A 193 -1.23 13.54 -13.39
C LYS A 193 -2.71 13.66 -13.76
N CYS A 194 -3.57 13.77 -12.75
CA CYS A 194 -5.01 13.66 -12.92
C CYS A 194 -5.80 14.48 -11.90
N ASP A 195 -7.07 14.72 -12.23
CA ASP A 195 -8.03 15.19 -11.23
C ASP A 195 -8.24 14.09 -10.18
N LYS A 196 -8.11 14.45 -8.90
CA LYS A 196 -8.39 13.59 -7.74
C LYS A 196 -9.82 13.04 -7.70
N ASN A 197 -10.75 13.66 -8.43
CA ASN A 197 -12.12 13.16 -8.62
C ASN A 197 -12.17 11.91 -9.51
N ASN A 198 -11.12 11.64 -10.28
CA ASN A 198 -11.00 10.43 -11.10
C ASN A 198 -10.56 9.21 -10.29
N ILE A 199 -10.38 9.32 -8.97
CA ILE A 199 -10.04 8.16 -8.14
C ILE A 199 -11.32 7.48 -7.64
N GLY A 200 -11.52 6.24 -8.09
CA GLY A 200 -12.60 5.36 -7.66
C GLY A 200 -12.17 4.50 -6.47
N LEU A 201 -13.14 4.20 -5.61
CA LEU A 201 -13.04 3.16 -4.59
C LEU A 201 -13.39 1.82 -5.22
N THR A 202 -12.62 0.78 -4.92
CA THR A 202 -12.84 -0.57 -5.45
C THR A 202 -12.71 -1.60 -4.33
N LYS A 203 -13.27 -2.79 -4.57
CA LYS A 203 -12.99 -3.96 -3.75
C LYS A 203 -11.52 -4.37 -3.89
N ARG A 204 -10.95 -4.98 -2.84
CA ARG A 204 -9.67 -5.69 -2.96
C ARG A 204 -9.83 -6.88 -3.90
N ILE A 205 -8.77 -7.22 -4.63
CA ILE A 205 -8.79 -8.35 -5.57
C ILE A 205 -7.84 -9.47 -5.13
N ASN A 206 -8.27 -10.71 -5.38
CA ASN A 206 -7.55 -11.94 -5.02
C ASN A 206 -7.31 -12.08 -3.51
N VAL A 207 -8.30 -11.71 -2.70
CA VAL A 207 -8.24 -11.80 -1.24
C VAL A 207 -9.41 -12.65 -0.78
N LYS A 208 -9.12 -13.81 -0.20
CA LYS A 208 -10.16 -14.65 0.42
C LYS A 208 -10.63 -14.05 1.74
N GLU A 209 -11.92 -14.23 2.05
CA GLU A 209 -12.43 -14.00 3.39
C GLU A 209 -11.88 -15.04 4.37
N TYR A 210 -11.96 -14.70 5.65
CA TYR A 210 -11.51 -15.56 6.74
C TYR A 210 -12.67 -15.84 7.69
N GLU A 211 -12.73 -17.06 8.22
CA GLU A 211 -13.75 -17.42 9.20
C GLU A 211 -13.59 -16.57 10.47
N ASN A 212 -14.64 -15.85 10.81
CA ASN A 212 -14.73 -15.00 11.98
C ASN A 212 -15.95 -15.40 12.82
N ASP A 213 -15.78 -15.50 14.13
CA ASP A 213 -16.87 -15.67 15.09
C ASP A 213 -16.90 -14.44 16.02
N ASN A 214 -17.80 -13.50 15.75
CA ASN A 214 -18.04 -12.32 16.59
C ASN A 214 -16.78 -11.47 16.91
N GLY A 215 -15.86 -11.33 15.96
CA GLY A 215 -14.62 -10.57 16.09
C GLY A 215 -13.37 -11.45 16.20
N ASP A 216 -13.52 -12.73 16.54
CA ASP A 216 -12.41 -13.66 16.70
C ASP A 216 -12.21 -14.50 15.44
N TYR A 217 -11.07 -14.34 14.76
CA TYR A 217 -10.72 -15.14 13.59
C TYR A 217 -10.31 -16.55 13.98
N LYS A 218 -10.92 -17.55 13.33
CA LYS A 218 -10.65 -18.96 13.62
C LYS A 218 -9.32 -19.39 13.02
N THR A 219 -8.62 -20.26 13.74
CA THR A 219 -7.35 -20.86 13.30
C THR A 219 -7.44 -22.38 13.20
N ASP A 220 -6.69 -22.96 12.26
CA ASP A 220 -6.48 -24.41 12.17
C ASP A 220 -5.62 -24.94 13.33
N CYS A 221 -5.39 -26.26 13.39
CA CYS A 221 -4.58 -26.90 14.43
C CYS A 221 -3.09 -26.48 14.42
N LYS A 222 -2.64 -25.77 13.38
CA LYS A 222 -1.29 -25.21 13.25
C LYS A 222 -1.24 -23.73 13.61
N GLY A 223 -2.40 -23.11 13.91
CA GLY A 223 -2.51 -21.69 14.23
C GLY A 223 -2.61 -20.78 13.02
N ASN A 224 -2.89 -21.30 11.82
CA ASN A 224 -3.13 -20.47 10.63
C ASN A 224 -4.61 -20.07 10.56
N PHE A 225 -4.90 -18.83 10.19
CA PHE A 225 -6.28 -18.41 9.97
C PHE A 225 -6.96 -19.24 8.87
N ILE A 226 -8.20 -19.65 9.14
CA ILE A 226 -9.01 -20.44 8.22
C ILE A 226 -9.63 -19.50 7.19
N LYS A 227 -9.33 -19.76 5.91
CA LYS A 227 -9.89 -19.03 4.77
C LYS A 227 -11.17 -19.70 4.29
N THR A 228 -12.12 -18.91 3.82
CA THR A 228 -13.32 -19.40 3.15
C THR A 228 -13.06 -19.55 1.63
N ASP A 229 -14.09 -19.97 0.90
CA ASP A 229 -14.11 -19.93 -0.57
C ASP A 229 -14.72 -18.65 -1.14
N THR A 230 -15.12 -17.72 -0.27
CA THR A 230 -15.61 -16.39 -0.65
C THR A 230 -14.45 -15.40 -0.78
N GLU A 231 -14.57 -14.48 -1.74
CA GLU A 231 -13.64 -13.35 -1.89
C GLU A 231 -14.08 -12.21 -0.98
N GLU A 232 -13.11 -11.45 -0.51
CA GLU A 232 -13.30 -10.36 0.43
C GLU A 232 -13.84 -9.12 -0.26
N GLU A 233 -14.86 -8.54 0.35
CA GLU A 233 -15.60 -7.43 -0.26
C GLU A 233 -15.17 -6.05 0.23
N ARG A 234 -14.11 -5.94 1.05
CA ARG A 234 -13.66 -4.67 1.62
C ARG A 234 -13.31 -3.67 0.53
N ASN A 235 -13.90 -2.47 0.63
CA ASN A 235 -13.67 -1.35 -0.27
C ASN A 235 -12.35 -0.64 0.04
N TRP A 236 -11.24 -1.37 0.03
CA TRP A 236 -9.90 -0.87 0.37
C TRP A 236 -8.97 -0.75 -0.84
N GLY A 237 -9.49 -0.97 -2.05
CA GLY A 237 -8.80 -0.69 -3.30
C GLY A 237 -9.07 0.75 -3.78
N PHE A 238 -8.06 1.38 -4.37
CA PHE A 238 -8.16 2.73 -4.94
C PHE A 238 -7.51 2.73 -6.31
N LYS A 239 -8.27 3.15 -7.33
CA LYS A 239 -7.84 3.10 -8.74
C LYS A 239 -8.18 4.38 -9.47
N ILE A 240 -7.32 4.78 -10.41
CA ILE A 240 -7.64 5.84 -11.36
C ILE A 240 -8.66 5.31 -12.37
N ASN A 241 -9.82 5.95 -12.44
CA ASN A 241 -10.89 5.63 -13.36
C ASN A 241 -10.41 5.80 -14.81
N GLY A 242 -10.80 4.86 -15.68
CA GLY A 242 -10.43 4.90 -17.10
C GLY A 242 -9.05 4.33 -17.45
N ILE A 243 -8.33 3.73 -16.49
CA ILE A 243 -7.11 2.97 -16.81
C ILE A 243 -7.44 1.64 -17.51
N HIS A 244 -6.71 1.37 -18.59
CA HIS A 244 -6.67 0.07 -19.24
C HIS A 244 -5.48 -0.76 -18.71
N GLU A 245 -5.78 -1.91 -18.11
CA GLU A 245 -4.77 -2.86 -17.62
C GLU A 245 -4.39 -3.87 -18.71
N HIS A 246 -3.11 -4.25 -18.77
CA HIS A 246 -2.66 -5.33 -19.65
C HIS A 246 -3.19 -6.67 -19.15
N LYS A 247 -3.81 -7.47 -20.05
CA LYS A 247 -4.20 -8.85 -19.73
C LYS A 247 -3.03 -9.81 -19.82
#